data_AF-A0A833DBP1-F1
#
_entry.id   AF-A0A833DBP1-F1
#
_cell.length_a   1.000
_cell.length_b   1.000
_cell.length_c   1.000
_cell.angle_alpha   90.00
_cell.angle_beta   90.00
_cell.angle_gamma   90.00
#
_symmetry.space_group_name_H-M   'P 1'
#
loop_
_entity.id
_entity.type
_entity.pdbx_description
1 polymer ?
#
loop_
_entity_poly.entity_id
_entity_poly.type
_entity_poly.pdbx_seq_one_letter_code
_entity_poly.pdbx_strand_id
1 'polypeptide(L)'
;MNKKSPKKIIEDRKKEGIELALKNTSAMTKTTLLECVELLHCALPEINFDDINTSSKFLGHNLKFPFLIDSMTGGTPAAQKINTRLAQAA
;
A
#
# COMPACT_ATOMS: atom_id res chain seq x y z
N MET A 1 16.54 -24.98 -27.79
CA MET A 1 16.04 -24.40 -26.52
C MET A 1 14.81 -23.56 -26.82
N ASN A 2 13.65 -23.92 -26.29
CA ASN A 2 12.39 -23.24 -26.61
C ASN A 2 12.31 -21.91 -25.85
N LYS A 3 12.49 -20.77 -26.54
CA LYS A 3 12.44 -19.45 -25.89
C LYS A 3 11.00 -19.14 -25.47
N LYS A 4 10.81 -18.74 -24.20
CA LYS A 4 9.50 -18.25 -23.71
C LYS A 4 9.07 -17.03 -24.53
N SER A 5 7.76 -16.89 -24.76
CA SER A 5 7.22 -15.70 -25.41
C SER A 5 7.46 -14.45 -24.54
N PRO A 6 7.62 -13.25 -25.15
CA PRO A 6 7.85 -12.01 -24.41
C PRO A 6 6.78 -11.74 -23.34
N LYS A 7 5.50 -12.04 -23.66
CA LYS A 7 4.37 -11.90 -22.74
C LYS A 7 4.54 -12.77 -21.48
N LYS A 8 4.94 -14.03 -21.67
CA LYS A 8 5.12 -14.99 -20.57
C LYS A 8 6.29 -14.61 -19.67
N ILE A 9 7.34 -14.01 -20.22
CA ILE A 9 8.47 -13.48 -19.43
C ILE A 9 8.00 -12.34 -18.51
N ILE A 10 7.19 -11.41 -19.01
CA ILE A 10 6.66 -10.29 -18.19
C ILE A 10 5.71 -10.80 -17.10
N GLU A 11 4.84 -11.75 -17.43
CA GLU A 11 3.90 -12.35 -16.48
C GLU A 11 4.63 -13.07 -15.33
N ASP A 12 5.64 -13.88 -15.66
CA ASP A 12 6.48 -14.58 -14.68
C ASP A 12 7.17 -13.58 -13.73
N ARG A 13 7.75 -12.49 -14.28
CA ARG A 13 8.39 -11.43 -13.48
C ARG A 13 7.41 -10.71 -12.56
N LYS A 14 6.18 -10.44 -13.03
CA LYS A 14 5.14 -9.80 -12.21
C LYS A 14 4.69 -10.72 -11.08
N LYS A 15 4.60 -12.02 -11.32
CA LYS A 15 4.30 -13.02 -10.29
C LYS A 15 5.42 -13.07 -9.24
N GLU A 16 6.67 -13.13 -9.69
CA GLU A 16 7.85 -13.13 -8.81
C GLU A 16 7.90 -11.87 -7.93
N GLY A 17 7.54 -10.69 -8.47
CA GLY A 17 7.46 -9.46 -7.68
C GLY A 17 6.51 -9.55 -6.48
N ILE A 18 5.36 -10.23 -6.64
CA ILE A 18 4.42 -10.50 -5.54
C ILE A 18 5.06 -11.44 -4.52
N GLU A 19 5.69 -12.51 -4.98
CA GLU A 19 6.31 -13.52 -4.10
C GLU A 19 7.50 -12.95 -3.32
N LEU A 20 8.32 -12.11 -3.94
CA LEU A 20 9.46 -11.46 -3.29
C LEU A 20 9.00 -10.48 -2.21
N ALA A 21 7.93 -9.72 -2.46
CA ALA A 21 7.37 -8.80 -1.48
C ALA A 21 6.85 -9.50 -0.22
N LEU A 22 6.45 -10.78 -0.33
CA LEU A 22 5.99 -11.60 0.79
C LEU A 22 7.11 -12.31 1.56
N LYS A 23 8.35 -12.28 1.04
CA LYS A 23 9.53 -12.85 1.69
C LYS A 23 10.24 -11.78 2.53
N ASN A 24 11.35 -12.16 3.17
CA ASN A 24 12.20 -11.21 3.92
C ASN A 24 12.79 -10.16 2.97
N THR A 25 12.15 -8.98 2.91
CA THR A 25 12.60 -7.86 2.09
C THR A 25 13.55 -6.96 2.86
N SER A 26 14.26 -6.09 2.14
CA SER A 26 15.13 -5.07 2.75
C SER A 26 14.39 -4.04 3.62
N ALA A 27 13.06 -3.98 3.55
CA ALA A 27 12.26 -3.16 4.46
C ALA A 27 12.34 -3.64 5.91
N MET A 28 12.66 -4.92 6.15
CA MET A 28 12.77 -5.47 7.51
C MET A 28 14.05 -5.05 8.23
N THR A 29 15.07 -4.61 7.49
CA THR A 29 16.39 -4.25 8.06
C THR A 29 16.70 -2.76 7.97
N LYS A 30 15.80 -1.97 7.37
CA LYS A 30 15.95 -0.52 7.20
C LYS A 30 14.99 0.21 8.11
N THR A 31 15.42 1.38 8.59
CA THR A 31 14.57 2.29 9.36
C THR A 31 13.94 3.37 8.48
N THR A 32 12.91 4.05 8.99
CA THR A 32 12.13 5.07 8.27
C THR A 32 12.45 6.50 8.73
N LEU A 33 13.26 6.68 9.78
CA LEU A 33 13.49 7.94 10.49
C LEU A 33 12.23 8.48 11.19
N LEU A 34 11.12 7.73 11.21
CA LEU A 34 9.92 8.11 11.95
C LEU A 34 10.13 8.00 13.46
N GLU A 35 11.10 7.18 13.90
CA GLU A 35 11.58 7.12 15.27
C GLU A 35 12.23 8.42 15.76
N CYS A 36 12.61 9.31 14.84
CA CYS A 36 13.16 10.63 15.16
C CYS A 36 12.09 11.73 15.23
N VAL A 37 10.81 11.38 15.02
CA VAL A 37 9.69 12.33 15.06
C VAL A 37 8.86 12.06 16.31
N GLU A 38 8.79 13.05 17.19
CA GLU A 38 7.94 13.00 18.39
C GLU A 38 6.70 13.88 18.21
N LEU A 39 5.52 13.30 18.46
CA LEU A 39 4.27 14.04 18.54
C LEU A 39 4.05 14.46 19.99
N LEU A 40 3.95 15.77 20.24
CA LEU A 40 3.71 16.28 21.59
C LEU A 40 2.33 15.88 22.08
N HIS A 41 2.29 15.15 23.18
CA HIS A 41 1.05 14.70 23.80
C HIS A 41 0.31 15.87 24.49
N CYS A 42 -1.00 15.99 24.23
CA CYS A 42 -1.90 16.87 24.96
C CYS A 42 -2.80 16.03 25.88
N ALA A 43 -2.57 16.12 27.19
CA ALA A 43 -3.27 15.29 28.18
C ALA A 43 -4.73 15.73 28.42
N LEU A 44 -5.07 16.99 28.12
CA LEU A 44 -6.41 17.53 28.26
C LEU A 44 -6.82 18.24 26.96
N PRO A 45 -7.17 17.49 25.90
CA PRO A 45 -7.60 18.07 24.64
C PRO A 45 -8.97 18.74 24.79
N GLU A 46 -9.13 19.93 24.21
CA GLU A 46 -10.40 20.69 24.17
C GLU A 46 -11.28 20.27 22.96
N ILE A 47 -11.19 19.01 22.53
CA ILE A 47 -11.95 18.45 21.41
C ILE A 47 -12.63 17.15 21.82
N ASN A 48 -13.84 16.90 21.33
CA ASN A 48 -14.49 15.60 21.46
C ASN A 48 -13.88 14.62 20.46
N PHE A 49 -13.75 13.35 20.86
CA PHE A 49 -13.29 12.29 19.98
C PHE A 49 -14.21 12.09 18.78
N ASP A 50 -15.53 12.19 18.99
CA ASP A 50 -16.53 12.01 17.94
C ASP A 50 -16.50 13.14 16.88
N ASP A 51 -15.86 14.27 17.19
CA ASP A 51 -15.72 15.41 16.29
C ASP A 51 -14.46 15.31 15.41
N ILE A 52 -13.62 14.28 15.59
CA ILE A 52 -12.40 14.10 14.80
C ILE A 52 -12.75 13.74 13.36
N ASN A 53 -12.44 14.65 12.44
CA ASN A 53 -12.66 14.46 11.02
C ASN A 53 -11.35 14.06 10.30
N THR A 54 -11.29 12.84 9.78
CA THR A 54 -10.15 12.31 9.01
C THR A 54 -10.28 12.52 7.50
N SER A 55 -11.34 13.16 7.03
CA SER A 55 -11.53 13.38 5.59
C SER A 55 -10.47 14.31 5.02
N SER A 56 -10.14 14.10 3.75
CA SER A 56 -9.15 14.90 3.04
C SER A 56 -9.52 15.02 1.57
N LYS A 57 -8.99 16.04 0.90
CA LYS A 57 -9.18 16.24 -0.55
C LYS A 57 -7.87 15.96 -1.27
N PHE A 58 -7.89 15.01 -2.19
CA PHE A 58 -6.73 14.64 -2.99
C PHE A 58 -7.11 14.52 -4.46
N LEU A 59 -6.36 15.20 -5.34
CA LEU A 59 -6.59 15.22 -6.80
C LEU A 59 -8.04 15.53 -7.22
N GLY A 60 -8.73 16.38 -6.45
CA GLY A 60 -10.12 16.74 -6.71
C GLY A 60 -11.18 15.81 -6.11
N HIS A 61 -10.77 14.71 -5.49
CA HIS A 61 -11.67 13.74 -4.84
C HIS A 61 -11.68 13.91 -3.32
N ASN A 62 -12.84 13.70 -2.71
CA ASN A 62 -12.98 13.65 -1.25
C ASN A 62 -12.76 12.21 -0.77
N LEU A 63 -11.79 12.02 0.13
CA LEU A 63 -11.45 10.75 0.77
C LEU A 63 -11.92 10.77 2.23
N LYS A 64 -12.35 9.61 2.75
CA LYS A 64 -12.76 9.49 4.17
C LYS A 64 -11.57 9.49 5.14
N PHE A 65 -10.40 9.09 4.65
CA PHE A 65 -9.16 8.99 5.42
C PHE A 65 -7.99 9.57 4.63
N PRO A 66 -6.93 10.08 5.29
CA PRO A 66 -5.81 10.75 4.65
C PRO A 66 -4.70 9.76 4.27
N PHE A 67 -5.06 8.57 3.77
CA PHE A 67 -4.10 7.57 3.29
C PHE A 67 -4.63 6.83 2.07
N LEU A 68 -3.73 6.15 1.36
CA LEU A 68 -4.01 5.45 0.11
C LEU A 68 -3.30 4.09 0.08
N ILE A 69 -3.87 3.14 -0.65
CA ILE A 69 -3.18 1.91 -1.03
C ILE A 69 -2.38 2.22 -2.30
N ASP A 70 -1.05 2.24 -2.19
CA ASP A 70 -0.18 2.53 -3.33
C ASP A 70 -0.18 1.37 -4.37
N SER A 71 0.29 1.67 -5.57
CA SER A 71 0.42 0.74 -6.67
C SER A 71 1.35 -0.44 -6.32
N MET A 72 0.86 -1.66 -6.48
CA MET A 72 1.62 -2.87 -6.13
C MET A 72 1.73 -3.86 -7.30
N THR A 73 0.61 -4.25 -7.91
CA THR A 73 0.58 -5.41 -8.81
C THR A 73 -0.47 -5.30 -9.93
N GLY A 74 -0.31 -6.15 -10.95
CA GLY A 74 -1.17 -6.24 -12.13
C GLY A 74 -0.57 -7.13 -13.21
N GLY A 75 -1.41 -7.67 -14.09
CA GLY A 75 -0.97 -8.46 -15.25
C GLY A 75 -0.73 -9.95 -15.00
N THR A 76 -1.18 -10.49 -13.86
CA THR A 76 -1.21 -11.94 -13.57
C THR A 76 -2.56 -12.32 -12.93
N PRO A 77 -2.99 -13.60 -13.01
CA PRO A 77 -4.21 -14.04 -12.31
C PRO A 77 -4.16 -13.85 -10.78
N ALA A 78 -2.97 -13.96 -10.19
CA ALA A 78 -2.78 -13.70 -8.76
C ALA A 78 -2.98 -12.21 -8.43
N ALA A 79 -2.44 -11.31 -9.26
CA ALA A 79 -2.62 -9.87 -9.12
C ALA A 79 -4.08 -9.45 -9.20
N GLN A 80 -4.87 -10.08 -10.07
CA GLN A 80 -6.30 -9.80 -10.18
C GLN A 80 -7.02 -10.11 -8.86
N LYS A 81 -6.76 -11.27 -8.25
CA LYS A 81 -7.36 -11.63 -6.95
C LYS A 81 -6.98 -10.65 -5.85
N ILE A 82 -5.74 -10.18 -5.84
CA ILE A 82 -5.25 -9.17 -4.88
C ILE A 82 -5.98 -7.85 -5.10
N ASN A 83 -6.00 -7.34 -6.33
CA ASN A 83 -6.63 -6.06 -6.65
C ASN A 83 -8.13 -6.06 -6.37
N THR A 84 -8.84 -7.17 -6.59
CA THR A 84 -10.26 -7.30 -6.21
C THR A 84 -10.46 -7.13 -4.71
N ARG A 85 -9.62 -7.77 -3.89
CA ARG A 85 -9.74 -7.67 -2.42
C ARG A 85 -9.38 -6.28 -1.91
N LEU A 86 -8.34 -5.67 -2.46
CA LEU A 86 -7.93 -4.30 -2.09
C LEU A 86 -9.02 -3.30 -2.46
N ALA A 87 -9.61 -3.43 -3.65
CA ALA A 87 -10.70 -2.55 -4.10
C ALA A 87 -12.00 -2.75 -3.30
N GLN A 88 -12.22 -3.91 -2.69
CA GLN A 88 -13.35 -4.14 -1.78
C GLN A 88 -13.12 -3.54 -0.39
N ALA A 89 -11.87 -3.48 0.05
CA ALA A 89 -11.50 -2.98 1.37
C ALA A 89 -11.32 -1.45 1.42
N ALA A 90 -10.90 -0.85 0.30
CA ALA A 90 -10.75 0.59 0.13
C ALA A 90 -12.11 1.30 -0.07
#